data_AF-A0A7V5P8I5-F1
#
_entry.id   AF-A0A7V5P8I5-F1
#
_cell.length_a   1.000
_cell.length_b   1.000
_cell.length_c   1.000
_cell.angle_alpha   90.00
_cell.angle_beta   90.00
_cell.angle_gamma   90.00
#
_symmetry.space_group_name_H-M   'P 1'
#
loop_
_entity.id
_entity.type
_entity.pdbx_description
1 polymer ?
#
loop_
_entity_poly.entity_id
_entity_poly.type
_entity_poly.pdbx_seq_one_letter_code
_entity_poly.pdbx_strand_id
1 'polypeptide(L)'
;MQVMAAGVARKRGMSRAARREAIEGFVAISPWLLGLLLFTIGPILASLYFSLTEYEIVKPPVFVGLGNYRQLFIDRLFWQSLKVTGTYVAVSVPLGIVLSFLVALLMNQKVRFIGLYRTAFYMPSLVPAV
;
A
#
# COMPACT_ATOMS: atom_id res chain seq x y z
N MET A 1 -23.79 -0.56 -54.66
CA MET A 1 -22.35 -0.78 -54.84
C MET A 1 -21.59 0.33 -54.14
N GLN A 2 -21.14 0.10 -52.89
CA GLN A 2 -20.05 0.82 -52.20
C GLN A 2 -19.83 0.13 -50.85
N VAL A 3 -18.83 -0.75 -50.81
CA VAL A 3 -18.42 -1.45 -49.59
C VAL A 3 -17.51 -0.50 -48.81
N MET A 4 -17.94 -0.13 -47.60
CA MET A 4 -17.14 0.56 -46.59
C MET A 4 -16.03 -0.38 -46.12
N ALA A 5 -14.81 -0.17 -46.57
CA ALA A 5 -13.63 -0.89 -46.09
C ALA A 5 -13.32 -0.43 -44.65
N ALA A 6 -13.52 -1.34 -43.70
CA ALA A 6 -13.10 -1.19 -42.31
C ALA A 6 -11.57 -0.99 -42.26
N GLY A 7 -11.14 0.19 -41.82
CA GLY A 7 -9.73 0.50 -41.59
C GLY A 7 -9.18 -0.38 -40.47
N VAL A 8 -8.39 -1.38 -40.83
CA VAL A 8 -7.64 -2.21 -39.88
C VAL A 8 -6.64 -1.29 -39.14
N ALA A 9 -6.87 -1.10 -37.84
CA ALA A 9 -5.94 -0.39 -36.96
C ALA A 9 -4.59 -1.12 -36.96
N ARG A 10 -3.64 -0.63 -37.75
CA ARG A 10 -2.27 -1.16 -37.82
C ARG A 10 -1.63 -0.97 -36.45
N LYS A 11 -1.34 -2.07 -35.74
CA LYS A 11 -0.47 -2.06 -34.55
C LYS A 11 0.87 -1.46 -34.96
N ARG A 12 1.05 -0.15 -34.78
CA ARG A 12 2.33 0.52 -34.93
C ARG A 12 3.22 0.03 -33.79
N GLY A 13 4.16 -0.87 -34.10
CA GLY A 13 5.23 -1.21 -33.17
C GLY A 13 5.95 0.06 -32.72
N MET A 14 6.44 0.07 -31.48
CA MET A 14 7.09 1.26 -30.90
C MET A 14 8.22 1.75 -31.81
N SER A 15 8.17 3.03 -32.18
CA SER A 15 9.27 3.69 -32.88
C SER A 15 10.56 3.61 -32.05
N ARG A 16 11.72 3.61 -32.70
CA ARG A 16 13.03 3.64 -32.01
C ARG A 16 13.13 4.81 -31.03
N ALA A 17 12.52 5.95 -31.37
CA ALA A 17 12.44 7.12 -30.49
C ALA A 17 11.62 6.84 -29.21
N ALA A 18 10.42 6.26 -29.36
CA ALA A 18 9.56 5.90 -28.22
C ALA A 18 10.21 4.86 -27.30
N ARG A 19 10.99 3.92 -27.86
CA ARG A 19 11.74 2.94 -27.06
C ARG A 19 12.88 3.60 -26.27
N ARG A 20 13.54 4.62 -26.84
CA ARG A 20 14.60 5.37 -26.17
C ARG A 20 14.06 6.20 -25.00
N GLU A 21 12.94 6.88 -25.22
CA GLU A 21 12.23 7.65 -24.19
C GLU A 21 11.76 6.76 -23.03
N ALA A 22 11.21 5.57 -23.32
CA ALA A 22 10.83 4.62 -22.29
C ALA A 22 12.02 4.15 -21.44
N ILE A 23 13.17 3.87 -22.07
CA ILE A 23 14.40 3.47 -21.36
C ILE A 23 14.89 4.60 -20.45
N GLU A 24 14.90 5.84 -20.93
CA GLU A 24 15.29 7.01 -20.13
C GLU A 24 14.37 7.18 -18.92
N GLY A 25 13.06 7.00 -19.10
CA GLY A 25 12.09 6.99 -18.00
C GLY A 25 12.37 5.88 -16.98
N PHE A 26 12.62 4.65 -17.44
CA PHE A 26 12.94 3.53 -16.54
C PHE A 26 14.25 3.73 -15.77
N VAL A 27 15.28 4.29 -16.41
CA VAL A 27 16.55 4.60 -15.74
C VAL A 27 16.34 5.68 -14.68
N ALA A 28 15.56 6.72 -14.96
CA ALA A 28 15.26 7.79 -14.01
C ALA A 28 14.52 7.28 -12.75
N ILE A 29 13.58 6.35 -12.91
CA ILE A 29 12.85 5.76 -11.76
C ILE A 29 13.59 4.57 -11.12
N SER A 30 14.66 4.07 -11.75
CA SER A 30 15.38 2.87 -11.29
C SER A 30 15.89 2.98 -9.85
N PRO A 31 16.40 4.12 -9.34
CA PRO A 31 16.87 4.19 -7.95
C PRO A 31 15.72 3.99 -6.95
N TRP A 32 14.54 4.54 -7.25
CA TRP A 32 13.34 4.35 -6.42
C TRP A 32 12.84 2.91 -6.49
N LEU A 33 12.81 2.31 -7.68
CA LEU A 33 12.43 0.91 -7.87
C LEU A 33 13.37 -0.05 -7.15
N LEU A 34 14.68 0.21 -7.20
CA LEU A 34 15.67 -0.57 -6.46
C LEU A 34 15.42 -0.48 -4.95
N GLY A 35 15.15 0.72 -4.43
CA GLY A 35 14.77 0.90 -3.03
C GLY A 35 13.52 0.10 -2.65
N LEU A 36 12.46 0.18 -3.46
CA LEU A 36 11.23 -0.59 -3.26
C LEU A 36 11.49 -2.10 -3.27
N LEU A 37 12.25 -2.58 -4.25
CA LEU A 37 12.54 -4.00 -4.41
C LEU A 37 13.38 -4.55 -3.26
N LEU A 38 14.40 -3.82 -2.83
CA LEU A 38 15.34 -4.28 -1.80
C LEU A 38 14.80 -4.10 -0.38
N PHE A 39 14.12 -3.00 -0.09
CA PHE A 39 13.72 -2.66 1.28
C PHE A 39 12.26 -2.95 1.59
N THR A 40 11.40 -3.11 0.58
CA THR A 40 9.99 -3.47 0.80
C THR A 40 9.72 -4.88 0.33
N ILE A 41 9.92 -5.16 -0.96
CA ILE A 41 9.54 -6.43 -1.56
C ILE A 41 10.48 -7.55 -1.08
N GLY A 42 11.78 -7.30 -0.97
CA GLY A 42 12.77 -8.26 -0.48
C GLY A 42 12.40 -8.85 0.89
N PRO A 43 12.22 -8.01 1.94
CA PRO A 43 11.77 -8.48 3.25
C PRO A 43 10.41 -9.17 3.25
N ILE A 44 9.47 -8.73 2.41
CA ILE A 44 8.16 -9.39 2.26
C ILE A 44 8.35 -10.82 1.73
N LEU A 45 9.14 -11.00 0.67
CA LEU A 45 9.42 -12.31 0.08
C LEU A 45 10.18 -13.21 1.06
N ALA A 46 11.15 -12.67 1.79
CA ALA A 46 11.86 -13.41 2.83
C ALA A 46 10.91 -13.85 3.95
N SER A 47 10.01 -12.96 4.41
CA SER A 47 9.01 -13.27 5.43
C SER A 47 8.02 -14.33 4.95
N LEU A 48 7.63 -14.29 3.67
CA LEU A 48 6.78 -15.31 3.06
C LEU A 48 7.49 -16.65 2.92
N TYR A 49 8.79 -16.66 2.63
CA TYR A 49 9.57 -17.90 2.63
C TYR A 49 9.64 -18.48 4.05
N PHE A 50 9.95 -17.64 5.04
CA PHE A 50 10.03 -18.08 6.44
C PHE A 50 8.68 -18.53 7.01
N SER A 51 7.55 -17.97 6.56
CA SER A 51 6.23 -18.44 7.00
C SER A 51 5.91 -19.87 6.55
N LEU A 52 6.61 -20.39 5.53
CA LEU A 52 6.51 -21.79 5.07
C LEU A 52 7.50 -22.72 5.77
N THR A 53 8.37 -22.17 6.60
CA THR A 53 9.35 -22.90 7.39
C THR A 53 9.02 -22.83 8.88
N GLU A 54 9.38 -23.86 9.63
CA GLU A 54 9.53 -23.76 11.08
C GLU A 54 10.86 -23.03 11.33
N TYR A 55 10.75 -21.72 11.53
CA TYR A 55 11.89 -20.83 11.76
C TYR A 55 12.03 -20.53 13.25
N GLU A 56 13.13 -20.97 13.85
CA GLU A 56 13.58 -20.54 15.17
C GLU A 56 14.89 -19.75 15.02
N ILE A 57 15.08 -18.67 15.77
CA ILE A 57 16.29 -17.82 15.68
C ILE A 57 17.58 -18.63 15.91
N VAL A 58 17.50 -19.69 16.71
CA VAL A 58 18.63 -20.52 17.16
C VAL A 58 18.79 -21.83 16.38
N LYS A 59 17.87 -22.19 15.47
CA LYS A 59 17.93 -23.45 14.70
C LYS A 59 17.85 -23.18 13.20
N PRO A 60 18.42 -24.05 12.36
CA PRO A 60 18.25 -23.93 10.91
C PRO A 60 16.75 -24.08 10.53
N PRO A 61 16.26 -23.31 9.55
CA PRO A 61 14.86 -23.37 9.13
C PRO A 61 14.50 -24.74 8.56
N VAL A 62 13.40 -25.33 9.04
CA VAL A 62 12.87 -26.59 8.52
C VAL A 62 11.67 -26.30 7.63
N PHE A 63 11.68 -26.74 6.37
CA PHE A 63 10.55 -26.50 5.49
C PHE A 63 9.34 -27.37 5.86
N VAL A 64 8.25 -26.75 6.32
CA VAL A 64 7.00 -27.41 6.75
C VAL A 64 5.82 -27.12 5.82
N GLY A 65 6.06 -26.37 4.73
CA GLY A 65 5.04 -25.99 3.76
C GLY A 65 3.92 -25.18 4.42
N LEU A 66 2.67 -25.63 4.27
CA LEU A 66 1.50 -24.95 4.84
C LEU A 66 1.16 -25.37 6.29
N GLY A 67 2.05 -26.09 6.97
CA GLY A 67 1.84 -26.56 8.34
C GLY A 67 1.48 -25.43 9.32
N ASN A 68 2.25 -24.34 9.28
CA ASN A 68 2.04 -23.15 10.11
C ASN A 68 0.64 -22.54 9.92
N TYR A 69 0.16 -22.47 8.68
CA TYR A 69 -1.16 -21.92 8.36
C TYR A 69 -2.28 -22.82 8.87
N ARG A 70 -2.15 -24.15 8.74
CA ARG A 70 -3.15 -25.10 9.27
C ARG A 70 -3.28 -24.97 10.79
N GLN A 71 -2.17 -24.81 11.49
CA GLN A 71 -2.17 -24.59 12.94
C GLN A 71 -2.81 -23.24 13.31
N LEU A 72 -2.53 -22.20 12.53
CA LEU A 72 -3.13 -20.87 12.72
C LEU A 72 -4.66 -20.89 12.62
N PHE A 73 -5.23 -21.66 11.69
CA PHE A 73 -6.67 -21.73 11.49
C PHE A 73 -7.44 -22.38 12.65
N ILE A 74 -6.81 -23.26 13.42
CA ILE A 74 -7.43 -23.89 14.60
C ILE A 74 -7.11 -23.13 15.90
N ASP A 75 -6.22 -22.15 15.86
CA ASP A 75 -5.83 -21.37 17.02
C ASP A 75 -6.92 -20.35 17.41
N ARG A 76 -7.47 -20.50 18.61
CA ARG A 76 -8.48 -19.59 19.15
C ARG A 76 -7.93 -18.17 19.37
N LEU A 77 -6.66 -18.04 19.73
CA LEU A 77 -6.02 -16.74 19.96
C LEU A 77 -5.86 -15.97 18.65
N PHE A 78 -5.54 -16.66 17.55
CA PHE A 78 -5.50 -16.05 16.22
C PHE A 78 -6.86 -15.42 15.84
N TRP A 79 -7.95 -16.17 15.99
CA TRP A 79 -9.29 -15.66 15.69
C TRP A 79 -9.73 -14.55 16.64
N GLN A 80 -9.35 -14.61 17.91
CA GLN A 80 -9.63 -13.54 18.86
C GLN A 80 -8.91 -12.25 18.46
N SER A 81 -7.61 -12.33 18.16
CA SER A 81 -6.81 -11.20 17.70
C SER A 81 -7.37 -10.61 16.40
N LEU A 82 -7.76 -11.47 15.45
CA LEU A 82 -8.35 -11.03 14.19
C LEU A 82 -9.68 -10.29 14.40
N LYS A 83 -10.53 -10.76 15.33
CA LYS A 83 -11.77 -10.06 15.69
C LYS A 83 -11.51 -8.71 16.32
N VAL A 84 -10.61 -8.63 17.30
CA VAL A 84 -10.28 -7.36 17.98
C VAL A 84 -9.76 -6.33 16.98
N THR A 85 -8.78 -6.72 16.15
CA THR A 85 -8.23 -5.83 15.12
C THR A 85 -9.27 -5.49 14.05
N GLY A 86 -10.06 -6.46 13.61
CA GLY A 86 -11.13 -6.25 12.64
C GLY A 86 -12.19 -5.26 13.14
N THR A 87 -12.65 -5.41 14.38
CA THR A 87 -13.59 -4.48 15.02
C THR A 87 -12.96 -3.10 15.20
N TYR A 88 -11.69 -3.03 15.62
CA TYR A 88 -10.96 -1.77 15.72
C TYR A 88 -10.93 -1.02 14.39
N VAL A 89 -10.51 -1.68 13.30
CA VAL A 89 -10.45 -1.05 11.97
C VAL A 89 -11.84 -0.67 11.47
N ALA A 90 -12.83 -1.55 11.63
CA ALA A 90 -14.21 -1.32 11.19
C ALA A 90 -14.86 -0.10 11.87
N VAL A 91 -14.47 0.24 13.10
CA VAL A 91 -14.98 1.41 13.82
C VAL A 91 -14.09 2.63 13.60
N SER A 92 -12.78 2.48 13.77
CA SER A 92 -11.84 3.61 13.72
C SER A 92 -11.76 4.26 12.35
N VAL A 93 -11.77 3.48 11.26
CA VAL A 93 -11.63 4.01 9.90
C VAL A 93 -12.84 4.87 9.50
N PRO A 94 -14.09 4.40 9.57
CA PRO A 94 -15.25 5.23 9.26
C PRO A 94 -15.34 6.46 10.16
N LEU A 95 -15.09 6.29 11.46
CA LEU A 95 -15.11 7.41 12.41
C LEU A 95 -14.06 8.47 12.05
N GLY A 96 -12.84 8.04 11.73
CA GLY A 96 -11.76 8.93 11.28
C GLY A 96 -12.11 9.67 10.00
N ILE A 97 -12.71 8.99 9.03
CA ILE A 97 -13.17 9.60 7.76
C ILE A 97 -14.27 10.62 8.03
N VAL A 98 -15.30 10.26 8.80
CA VAL A 98 -16.43 11.16 9.12
C VAL A 98 -15.93 12.40 9.84
N LEU A 99 -15.10 12.24 10.87
CA LEU A 99 -14.54 13.38 11.61
C LEU A 99 -13.66 14.26 10.73
N SER A 100 -12.76 13.66 9.93
CA SER A 100 -11.90 14.41 9.02
C SER A 100 -12.70 15.17 7.97
N PHE A 101 -13.77 14.57 7.45
CA PHE A 101 -14.67 15.20 6.50
C PHE A 101 -15.47 16.35 7.13
N LEU A 102 -16.00 16.17 8.34
CA LEU A 102 -16.69 17.24 9.09
C LEU A 102 -15.76 18.43 9.35
N VAL A 103 -14.52 18.17 9.76
CA VAL A 103 -13.50 19.22 9.95
C VAL A 103 -13.20 19.92 8.62
N ALA A 104 -13.04 19.17 7.53
CA ALA A 104 -12.83 19.75 6.20
C ALA A 104 -14.00 20.65 5.76
N LEU A 105 -15.25 20.24 6.02
CA LEU A 105 -16.43 21.06 5.73
C LEU A 105 -16.47 22.35 6.55
N LEU A 106 -16.12 22.28 7.85
CA LEU A 106 -16.04 23.45 8.73
C LEU A 106 -14.99 24.44 8.23
N MET A 107 -13.85 23.94 7.75
CA MET A 107 -12.77 24.74 7.16
C MET A 107 -13.09 25.27 5.75
N ASN A 108 -14.09 24.73 5.06
CA ASN A 108 -14.51 25.22 3.74
C ASN A 108 -15.45 26.44 3.84
N GLN A 109 -15.99 26.74 5.03
CA GLN A 109 -16.81 27.92 5.23
C GLN A 109 -15.93 29.18 5.35
N LYS A 110 -16.47 30.35 4.97
CA LYS A 110 -15.80 31.65 5.15
C LYS A 110 -15.81 32.05 6.64
N VAL A 111 -15.05 31.33 7.47
CA VAL A 111 -14.95 31.59 8.91
C VAL A 111 -13.87 32.64 9.17
N ARG A 112 -14.20 33.66 9.97
CA ARG A 112 -13.35 34.83 10.25
C ARG A 112 -12.01 34.51 10.96
N PHE A 113 -11.84 33.30 11.52
CA PHE A 113 -10.66 32.87 12.30
C PHE A 113 -9.91 31.66 11.71
N ILE A 114 -9.95 31.48 10.38
CA ILE A 114 -9.39 30.29 9.70
C ILE A 114 -7.87 30.10 9.91
N GLY A 115 -7.12 31.18 10.16
CA GLY A 115 -5.68 31.13 10.43
C GLY A 115 -5.34 30.39 11.73
N LEU A 116 -6.09 30.67 12.80
CA LEU A 116 -5.89 30.04 14.13
C LEU A 116 -6.23 28.54 14.10
N TYR A 117 -7.27 28.19 13.35
CA TYR A 117 -7.71 26.80 13.14
C TYR A 117 -6.67 25.98 12.37
N ARG A 118 -6.07 26.54 11.31
CA ARG A 118 -4.99 25.88 10.56
C ARG A 118 -3.78 25.63 11.46
N THR A 119 -3.34 26.63 12.22
CA THR A 119 -2.16 26.46 13.09
C THR A 119 -2.38 25.38 14.16
N ALA A 120 -3.54 25.37 14.83
CA ALA A 120 -3.85 24.36 15.86
C ALA A 120 -3.95 22.93 15.28
N PHE A 121 -4.47 22.77 14.06
CA PHE A 121 -4.58 21.47 13.40
C PHE A 121 -3.22 20.94 12.89
N TYR A 122 -2.35 21.83 12.41
CA TYR A 122 -1.01 21.45 11.94
C TYR A 122 0.01 21.28 13.07
N MET A 123 -0.16 21.96 14.20
CA MET A 123 0.73 21.86 15.36
C MET A 123 1.02 20.42 15.82
N PRO A 124 0.03 19.52 16.01
CA PRO A 124 0.30 18.13 16.42
C PRO A 124 1.05 17.31 15.37
N SER A 125 1.05 17.71 14.09
CA SER A 125 1.87 17.05 13.06
C SER A 125 3.34 17.49 13.09
N LEU A 126 3.63 18.64 13.73
CA LEU A 126 4.98 19.19 13.88
C LEU A 126 5.66 18.73 15.17
N VAL A 127 4.87 18.28 16.14
CA VAL A 127 5.39 17.70 17.38
C VAL A 127 5.65 16.22 17.15
N PRO A 128 6.91 15.74 17.18
CA PRO A 128 7.20 14.32 17.08
C PRO A 128 6.53 13.60 18.26
N ALA A 129 5.94 12.44 18.00
CA ALA A 129 5.20 11.66 18.98
C ALA A 129 6.09 10.98 20.06
N VAL A 130 7.37 11.35 20.11
CA VAL A 130 8.39 10.93 21.10
C VAL A 130 9.38 12.05 21.36
#